data_AF-A0A935DWA4-F1
#
_entry.id   AF-A0A935DWA4-F1
#
_cell.length_a   1.000
_cell.length_b   1.000
_cell.length_c   1.000
_cell.angle_alpha   90.00
_cell.angle_beta   90.00
_cell.angle_gamma   90.00
#
_symmetry.space_group_name_H-M   'P 1'
#
loop_
_entity.id
_entity.type
_entity.pdbx_description
1 polymer ?
#
loop_
_entity_poly.entity_id
_entity_poly.type
_entity_poly.pdbx_seq_one_letter_code
_entity_poly.pdbx_strand_id
1 'polypeptide(L)'
;MRVAAVQFGVVADVAANLQTCMRMIDEAAKVKPDVIVLPEFVNHIAWYRDAAHCYGVAVSLDDVFIHAIGSKAKEHGCYIKINVTLKRDDGKVSGTNVLFDPAGNVVGLTDKQILMGNENNFLEKSTTIAPILETEVGRVGMYACMDGVIPEVARALAVRRPQMLLNSLNSFAHDEASLHIPVRAAENKVFVVAANKVGSLVPEEMREAVAARLKIDPSFLEGAGESQIVAPDGTVLAKAPMKGEAVVFADFDLSEADNKLRPDGTDIMSTRRPELYAPLGVESTSGGKTPGAESLLAGAGQVSGQGKEAVASALKMIAEGEKAGVKLIVLPELFHITDLDNAEKESFEMICALQSELKDAYVATSIVEDGMHVGVMFNKDGVVLKQPQLHKSGRHAWSKLGDEMTVFDAEWGRVALVIGNDAIYPETFRLAALKDVEVVAVPTLILEKWEVELGFKERAAENRMNVIVASKSDSGIYAITEDFTLWTEWKNRPFDGNINYPVITMSQGDGLTVAEIHPAASVNKMVSQKTDVLNGRPWHIAEPIVSEQ
;
A
#
# COMPACT_ATOMS: atom_id res chain seq x y z
N MET A 1 22.82 6.24 12.24
CA MET A 1 22.03 7.49 12.24
C MET A 1 20.92 7.36 13.27
N ARG A 2 20.49 8.45 13.90
CA ARG A 2 19.32 8.51 14.78
C ARG A 2 18.24 9.40 14.18
N VAL A 3 16.99 8.96 14.25
CA VAL A 3 15.84 9.78 13.80
C VAL A 3 14.76 9.82 14.87
N ALA A 4 13.92 10.85 14.83
CA ALA A 4 12.78 11.01 15.73
C ALA A 4 11.48 11.28 14.95
N ALA A 5 10.41 10.58 15.33
CA ALA A 5 9.05 10.89 14.92
C ALA A 5 8.30 11.54 16.09
N VAL A 6 7.69 12.69 15.82
CA VAL A 6 7.04 13.52 16.83
C VAL A 6 5.53 13.44 16.69
N GLN A 7 4.82 13.31 17.80
CA GLN A 7 3.37 13.15 17.85
C GLN A 7 2.75 14.23 18.75
N PHE A 8 1.82 15.02 18.21
CA PHE A 8 1.03 15.99 18.97
C PHE A 8 -0.24 16.38 18.22
N GLY A 9 -1.15 17.08 18.92
CA GLY A 9 -2.37 17.63 18.33
C GLY A 9 -2.21 19.07 17.85
N VAL A 10 -3.01 19.41 16.84
CA VAL A 10 -3.01 20.74 16.21
C VAL A 10 -4.36 21.40 16.46
N VAL A 11 -4.36 22.69 16.81
CA VAL A 11 -5.57 23.49 17.04
C VAL A 11 -5.81 24.50 15.90
N ALA A 12 -6.89 25.28 15.97
CA ALA A 12 -7.18 26.31 14.96
C ALA A 12 -6.30 27.58 15.08
N ASP A 13 -5.60 27.76 16.20
CA ASP A 13 -4.72 28.92 16.41
C ASP A 13 -3.29 28.62 15.91
N VAL A 14 -2.88 29.32 14.84
CA VAL A 14 -1.57 29.17 14.19
C VAL A 14 -0.41 29.50 15.14
N ALA A 15 -0.56 30.51 15.99
CA ALA A 15 0.49 30.91 16.94
C ALA A 15 0.64 29.89 18.07
N ALA A 16 -0.48 29.35 18.58
CA ALA A 16 -0.46 28.28 19.57
C ALA A 16 0.21 27.02 19.02
N ASN A 17 -0.11 26.66 17.77
CA ASN A 17 0.51 25.53 17.08
C ASN A 17 2.03 25.72 16.90
N LEU A 18 2.48 26.94 16.59
CA LEU A 18 3.91 27.24 16.52
C LEU A 18 4.60 26.98 17.85
N GLN A 19 4.01 27.43 18.97
CA GLN A 19 4.57 27.15 20.31
C GLN A 19 4.64 25.66 20.62
N THR A 20 3.61 24.89 20.22
CA THR A 20 3.64 23.43 20.33
C THR A 20 4.77 22.83 19.50
N CYS A 21 4.95 23.26 18.25
CA CYS A 21 6.06 22.80 17.40
C CYS A 21 7.41 23.09 18.04
N MET A 22 7.65 24.31 18.54
CA MET A 22 8.91 24.68 19.21
C MET A 22 9.19 23.75 20.41
N ARG A 23 8.20 23.58 21.29
CA ARG A 23 8.32 22.73 22.48
C ARG A 23 8.58 21.26 22.11
N MET A 24 7.86 20.73 21.13
CA MET A 24 7.97 19.33 20.74
C MET A 24 9.25 19.04 19.96
N ILE A 25 9.76 20.00 19.19
CA ILE A 25 11.10 19.93 18.59
C ILE A 25 12.17 19.93 19.69
N ASP A 26 12.06 20.80 20.69
CA ASP A 26 12.99 20.82 21.83
C ASP A 26 12.96 19.50 22.61
N GLU A 27 11.78 18.89 22.78
CA GLU A 27 11.64 17.56 23.38
C GLU A 27 12.36 16.50 22.54
N ALA A 28 12.14 16.49 21.23
CA ALA A 28 12.80 15.56 20.33
C ALA A 28 14.32 15.77 20.26
N ALA A 29 14.79 17.01 20.35
CA ALA A 29 16.21 17.32 20.35
C ALA A 29 16.97 16.76 21.55
N LYS A 30 16.29 16.42 22.67
CA LYS A 30 16.93 15.78 23.83
C LYS A 30 17.61 14.46 23.50
N VAL A 31 17.10 13.73 22.51
CA VAL A 31 17.71 12.46 22.06
C VAL A 31 18.76 12.65 20.97
N LYS A 32 19.02 13.91 20.58
CA LYS A 32 19.99 14.33 19.56
C LYS A 32 19.83 13.58 18.22
N PRO A 33 18.65 13.63 17.60
CA PRO A 33 18.41 12.97 16.32
C PRO A 33 19.09 13.75 15.18
N ASP A 34 19.49 13.05 14.14
CA ASP A 34 19.96 13.60 12.88
C ASP A 34 18.78 14.16 12.04
N VAL A 35 17.59 13.55 12.18
CA VAL A 35 16.34 13.96 11.51
C VAL A 35 15.15 13.93 12.47
N ILE A 36 14.34 14.99 12.47
CA ILE A 36 13.06 15.09 13.19
C ILE A 36 11.92 15.20 12.18
N VAL A 37 10.88 14.37 12.31
CA VAL A 37 9.66 14.45 11.49
C VAL A 37 8.48 14.85 12.37
N LEU A 38 7.76 15.90 11.96
CA LEU A 38 6.53 16.36 12.60
C LEU A 38 5.27 15.89 11.83
N PRO A 39 4.09 15.89 12.47
CA PRO A 39 2.82 15.53 11.83
C PRO A 39 2.45 16.43 10.65
N GLU A 40 1.36 16.10 9.94
CA GLU A 40 0.91 16.88 8.78
C GLU A 40 0.19 18.18 9.19
N PHE A 41 0.15 19.22 8.34
CA PHE A 41 -0.55 20.48 8.62
C PHE A 41 -0.30 21.02 10.04
N VAL A 42 0.97 21.18 10.43
CA VAL A 42 1.32 21.59 11.80
C VAL A 42 0.89 23.01 12.13
N ASN A 43 0.61 23.84 11.11
CA ASN A 43 0.22 25.23 11.32
C ASN A 43 -1.28 25.40 11.65
N HIS A 44 -2.15 24.50 11.21
CA HIS A 44 -3.60 24.63 11.39
C HIS A 44 -4.33 23.28 11.17
N ILE A 45 -5.49 23.07 11.79
CA ILE A 45 -6.37 21.92 11.49
C ILE A 45 -6.73 21.90 9.99
N ALA A 46 -6.66 20.76 9.32
CA ALA A 46 -6.97 20.64 7.88
C ALA A 46 -8.48 20.70 7.57
N TRP A 47 -9.15 21.71 8.10
CA TRP A 47 -10.59 21.92 8.00
C TRP A 47 -10.89 23.41 7.83
N TYR A 48 -11.38 23.79 6.65
CA TYR A 48 -11.59 25.17 6.26
C TYR A 48 -13.07 25.44 5.96
N ARG A 49 -13.55 26.63 6.35
CA ARG A 49 -14.92 27.07 6.09
C ARG A 49 -15.12 27.47 4.63
N ASP A 50 -14.14 28.18 4.08
CA ASP A 50 -14.12 28.71 2.72
C ASP A 50 -12.65 28.97 2.29
N ALA A 51 -12.47 29.37 1.02
CA ALA A 51 -11.15 29.64 0.46
C ALA A 51 -10.43 30.82 1.16
N ALA A 52 -11.16 31.83 1.63
CA ALA A 52 -10.57 32.98 2.33
C ALA A 52 -10.05 32.57 3.71
N HIS A 53 -10.77 31.71 4.43
CA HIS A 53 -10.31 31.11 5.68
C HIS A 53 -9.06 30.24 5.46
N CYS A 54 -9.08 29.38 4.44
CA CYS A 54 -7.93 28.54 4.08
C CYS A 54 -6.68 29.38 3.79
N TYR A 55 -6.80 30.41 2.96
CA TYR A 55 -5.70 31.33 2.68
C TYR A 55 -5.29 32.14 3.92
N GLY A 56 -6.24 32.55 4.77
CA GLY A 56 -5.97 33.34 5.98
C GLY A 56 -5.11 32.61 7.02
N VAL A 57 -5.29 31.29 7.16
CA VAL A 57 -4.55 30.44 8.13
C VAL A 57 -3.33 29.74 7.53
N ALA A 58 -3.14 29.84 6.21
CA ALA A 58 -1.94 29.36 5.52
C ALA A 58 -0.71 30.24 5.82
N VAL A 59 0.47 29.62 5.87
CA VAL A 59 1.75 30.31 6.04
C VAL A 59 2.43 30.56 4.69
N SER A 60 3.37 31.49 4.61
CA SER A 60 4.29 31.65 3.47
C SER A 60 5.70 31.19 3.84
N LEU A 61 6.60 31.07 2.86
CA LEU A 61 8.00 30.70 3.12
C LEU A 61 8.76 31.76 3.95
N ASP A 62 8.35 33.03 3.86
CA ASP A 62 8.92 34.14 4.64
C ASP A 62 8.21 34.35 5.99
N ASP A 63 7.26 33.48 6.36
CA ASP A 63 6.48 33.61 7.58
C ASP A 63 7.33 33.34 8.84
N VAL A 64 6.96 33.98 9.95
CA VAL A 64 7.59 33.73 11.26
C VAL A 64 7.52 32.25 11.65
N PHE A 65 6.48 31.54 11.23
CA PHE A 65 6.34 30.11 11.45
C PHE A 65 7.49 29.32 10.81
N ILE A 66 7.79 29.57 9.53
CA ILE A 66 8.84 28.87 8.78
C ILE A 66 10.22 29.24 9.33
N HIS A 67 10.48 30.52 9.58
CA HIS A 67 11.74 30.98 10.15
C HIS A 67 12.02 30.42 11.55
N ALA A 68 10.99 30.26 12.38
CA ALA A 68 11.14 29.69 13.72
C ALA A 68 11.51 28.20 13.67
N ILE A 69 10.90 27.43 12.76
CA ILE A 69 11.26 26.02 12.56
C ILE A 69 12.71 25.90 12.04
N GLY A 70 13.10 26.71 11.05
CA GLY A 70 14.49 26.77 10.58
C GLY A 70 15.47 27.15 11.68
N SER A 71 15.10 28.10 12.55
CA SER A 71 15.92 28.47 13.71
C SER A 71 16.12 27.30 14.68
N LYS A 72 15.10 26.46 14.88
CA LYS A 72 15.23 25.23 15.68
C LYS A 72 16.08 24.16 15.02
N ALA A 73 15.98 23.98 13.71
CA ALA A 73 16.85 23.07 12.96
C ALA A 73 18.32 23.48 13.15
N LYS A 74 18.61 24.79 13.06
CA LYS A 74 19.93 25.35 13.33
C LYS A 74 20.39 25.23 14.78
N GLU A 75 19.51 25.51 15.73
CA GLU A 75 19.80 25.42 17.17
C GLU A 75 20.23 24.00 17.55
N HIS A 76 19.52 23.00 17.03
CA HIS A 76 19.74 21.60 17.37
C HIS A 76 20.67 20.85 16.41
N GLY A 77 21.09 21.50 15.32
CA GLY A 77 22.02 20.94 14.34
C GLY A 77 21.48 19.69 13.64
N CYS A 78 20.19 19.66 13.32
CA CYS A 78 19.52 18.49 12.72
C CYS A 78 18.60 18.89 11.57
N TYR A 79 18.24 17.92 10.73
CA TYR A 79 17.20 18.12 9.73
C TYR A 79 15.82 18.08 10.39
N ILE A 80 14.91 18.96 9.96
CA ILE A 80 13.53 18.96 10.44
C ILE A 80 12.59 18.91 9.24
N LYS A 81 11.68 17.94 9.24
CA LYS A 81 10.61 17.82 8.24
C LYS A 81 9.27 18.18 8.87
N ILE A 82 8.58 19.14 8.27
CA ILE A 82 7.19 19.48 8.61
C ILE A 82 6.31 19.38 7.37
N ASN A 83 4.99 19.43 7.57
CA ASN A 83 4.06 19.74 6.50
C ASN A 83 3.09 20.84 6.96
N VAL A 84 2.80 21.79 6.07
CA VAL A 84 1.98 22.97 6.35
C VAL A 84 1.03 23.28 5.22
N THR A 85 -0.04 23.99 5.53
CA THR A 85 -0.84 24.69 4.53
C THR A 85 -0.06 25.91 4.05
N LEU A 86 0.45 25.87 2.80
CA LEU A 86 1.37 26.87 2.26
C LEU A 86 0.70 27.75 1.19
N LYS A 87 0.90 29.06 1.28
CA LYS A 87 0.50 30.04 0.27
C LYS A 87 1.38 29.96 -0.97
N ARG A 88 0.76 30.12 -2.13
CA ARG A 88 1.42 30.27 -3.43
C ARG A 88 1.28 31.70 -3.94
N ASP A 89 2.23 32.14 -4.77
CA ASP A 89 2.27 33.50 -5.31
C ASP A 89 1.06 33.83 -6.21
N ASP A 90 0.41 32.80 -6.77
CA ASP A 90 -0.79 32.91 -7.58
C ASP A 90 -2.10 33.00 -6.75
N GLY A 91 -1.99 33.11 -5.42
CA GLY A 91 -3.12 33.20 -4.51
C GLY A 91 -3.74 31.85 -4.13
N LYS A 92 -3.19 30.74 -4.64
CA LYS A 92 -3.61 29.38 -4.28
C LYS A 92 -2.93 28.89 -3.01
N VAL A 93 -3.36 27.71 -2.55
CA VAL A 93 -2.87 27.07 -1.32
C VAL A 93 -2.64 25.59 -1.59
N SER A 94 -1.56 25.03 -1.04
CA SER A 94 -1.24 23.60 -1.12
C SER A 94 -0.92 23.03 0.27
N GLY A 95 -1.06 21.71 0.41
CA GLY A 95 -0.43 20.99 1.52
C GLY A 95 1.00 20.65 1.14
N THR A 96 1.98 21.24 1.83
CA THR A 96 3.38 21.21 1.40
C THR A 96 4.29 20.68 2.50
N ASN A 97 5.07 19.65 2.16
CA ASN A 97 6.20 19.19 2.96
C ASN A 97 7.37 20.16 2.81
N VAL A 98 8.00 20.51 3.93
CA VAL A 98 9.16 21.41 3.99
C VAL A 98 10.28 20.71 4.76
N LEU A 99 11.46 20.61 4.15
CA LEU A 99 12.68 20.12 4.82
C LEU A 99 13.61 21.28 5.15
N PHE A 100 14.01 21.37 6.41
CA PHE A 100 15.03 22.29 6.89
C PHE A 100 16.34 21.54 7.12
N ASP A 101 17.46 22.16 6.75
CA ASP A 101 18.80 21.64 7.02
C ASP A 101 19.32 22.06 8.42
N PRO A 102 20.44 21.49 8.89
CA PRO A 102 21.10 21.89 10.14
C PRO A 102 21.61 23.34 10.19
N ALA A 103 21.60 24.09 9.07
CA ALA A 103 21.91 25.52 9.04
C ALA A 103 20.64 26.39 9.16
N GLY A 104 19.46 25.77 9.13
CA GLY A 104 18.15 26.41 9.23
C GLY A 104 17.55 26.84 7.89
N ASN A 105 18.14 26.42 6.77
CA ASN A 105 17.64 26.75 5.43
C ASN A 105 16.58 25.74 4.99
N VAL A 106 15.59 26.20 4.22
CA VAL A 106 14.69 25.31 3.49
C VAL A 106 15.45 24.69 2.32
N VAL A 107 15.60 23.37 2.32
CA VAL A 107 16.34 22.62 1.29
C VAL A 107 15.46 21.72 0.43
N GLY A 108 14.18 21.58 0.77
CA GLY A 108 13.23 20.80 -0.03
C GLY A 108 11.78 21.21 0.21
N LEU A 109 11.00 21.23 -0.89
CA LEU A 109 9.57 21.49 -0.90
C LEU A 109 8.87 20.46 -1.78
N THR A 110 7.88 19.73 -1.24
CA THR A 110 7.05 18.80 -2.03
C THR A 110 5.59 18.94 -1.68
N ASP A 111 4.73 19.10 -2.68
CA ASP A 111 3.29 19.15 -2.47
C ASP A 111 2.68 17.76 -2.37
N LYS A 112 1.64 17.66 -1.54
CA LYS A 112 0.79 16.47 -1.42
C LYS A 112 0.14 16.19 -2.77
N GLN A 113 0.17 14.93 -3.20
CA GLN A 113 -0.36 14.52 -4.50
C GLN A 113 -1.82 14.10 -4.39
N ILE A 114 -2.17 13.45 -3.28
CA ILE A 114 -3.48 12.86 -3.04
C ILE A 114 -4.15 13.61 -1.89
N LEU A 115 -5.20 14.37 -2.22
CA LEU A 115 -5.97 15.13 -1.24
C LEU A 115 -7.17 14.32 -0.74
N MET A 116 -7.55 14.53 0.52
CA MET A 116 -8.65 13.81 1.15
C MET A 116 -9.66 14.75 1.83
N GLY A 117 -10.95 14.40 1.75
CA GLY A 117 -12.00 15.08 2.51
C GLY A 117 -12.08 16.59 2.24
N ASN A 118 -11.94 17.41 3.28
CA ASN A 118 -12.08 18.87 3.16
C ASN A 118 -10.94 19.52 2.35
N GLU A 119 -9.76 18.87 2.28
CA GLU A 119 -8.62 19.31 1.48
C GLU A 119 -9.00 19.50 0.00
N ASN A 120 -9.80 18.58 -0.55
CA ASN A 120 -10.24 18.58 -1.95
C ASN A 120 -11.08 19.80 -2.35
N ASN A 121 -11.52 20.62 -1.40
CA ASN A 121 -12.31 21.82 -1.69
C ASN A 121 -11.45 23.09 -1.76
N PHE A 122 -10.25 23.08 -1.20
CA PHE A 122 -9.49 24.32 -0.96
C PHE A 122 -7.98 24.23 -1.25
N LEU A 123 -7.42 23.03 -1.35
CA LEU A 123 -6.00 22.82 -1.63
C LEU A 123 -5.78 22.36 -3.06
N GLU A 124 -4.65 22.76 -3.64
CA GLU A 124 -4.17 22.27 -4.92
C GLU A 124 -3.37 20.97 -4.75
N LYS A 125 -3.54 20.05 -5.70
CA LYS A 125 -2.70 18.84 -5.82
C LYS A 125 -1.34 19.22 -6.38
N SER A 126 -0.30 18.47 -6.01
CA SER A 126 0.97 18.56 -6.71
C SER A 126 0.80 18.34 -8.21
N THR A 127 1.56 19.12 -8.98
CA THR A 127 1.74 18.94 -10.42
C THR A 127 3.19 18.62 -10.77
N THR A 128 4.04 18.38 -9.77
CA THR A 128 5.48 18.18 -9.95
C THR A 128 5.95 16.90 -9.28
N ILE A 129 6.94 16.25 -9.90
CA ILE A 129 7.59 15.07 -9.35
C ILE A 129 8.37 15.50 -8.11
N ALA A 130 8.03 14.90 -6.97
CA ALA A 130 8.72 15.16 -5.70
C ALA A 130 10.22 14.82 -5.84
N PRO A 131 11.18 15.72 -5.54
CA PRO A 131 12.62 15.42 -5.59
C PRO A 131 13.05 14.34 -4.59
N ILE A 132 14.16 13.67 -4.91
CA ILE A 132 15.00 13.00 -3.90
C ILE A 132 16.06 14.01 -3.46
N LEU A 133 16.18 14.21 -2.16
CA LEU A 133 17.08 15.17 -1.56
C LEU A 133 18.37 14.45 -1.14
N GLU A 134 19.49 14.86 -1.71
CA GLU A 134 20.82 14.47 -1.27
C GLU A 134 21.18 15.30 -0.04
N THR A 135 21.40 14.64 1.10
CA THR A 135 21.69 15.30 2.37
C THR A 135 22.90 14.66 3.04
N GLU A 136 23.47 15.32 4.06
CA GLU A 136 24.58 14.74 4.84
C GLU A 136 24.17 13.47 5.59
N VAL A 137 22.86 13.26 5.78
CA VAL A 137 22.25 12.11 6.44
C VAL A 137 21.71 11.07 5.45
N GLY A 138 22.06 11.19 4.16
CA GLY A 138 21.71 10.27 3.08
C GLY A 138 20.61 10.76 2.14
N ARG A 139 20.09 9.85 1.30
CA ARG A 139 19.08 10.17 0.27
C ARG A 139 17.68 10.09 0.83
N VAL A 140 16.95 11.20 0.77
CA VAL A 140 15.65 11.35 1.44
C VAL A 140 14.53 11.67 0.44
N GLY A 141 13.42 10.94 0.54
CA GLY A 141 12.14 11.28 -0.09
C GLY A 141 11.11 11.79 0.92
N MET A 142 10.16 12.63 0.49
CA MET A 142 9.10 13.16 1.37
C MET A 142 7.72 13.00 0.75
N TYR A 143 6.77 12.53 1.55
CA TYR A 143 5.35 12.45 1.20
C TYR A 143 4.47 12.71 2.43
N ALA A 144 3.15 12.80 2.24
CA ALA A 144 2.23 13.05 3.35
C ALA A 144 0.91 12.26 3.27
N CYS A 145 0.58 11.60 4.38
CA CYS A 145 -0.73 11.00 4.65
C CYS A 145 -1.24 10.11 3.51
N MET A 146 -2.32 10.51 2.85
CA MET A 146 -2.97 9.75 1.79
C MET A 146 -2.03 9.40 0.62
N ASP A 147 -0.94 10.15 0.42
CA ASP A 147 0.13 9.75 -0.50
C ASP A 147 0.69 8.36 -0.17
N GLY A 148 0.79 7.99 1.10
CA GLY A 148 1.28 6.69 1.57
C GLY A 148 0.31 5.53 1.39
N VAL A 149 -0.98 5.80 1.16
CA VAL A 149 -1.99 4.79 0.84
C VAL A 149 -1.98 4.45 -0.65
N ILE A 150 -1.48 5.36 -1.49
CA ILE A 150 -1.36 5.18 -2.94
C ILE A 150 0.06 4.67 -3.27
N PRO A 151 0.23 3.40 -3.67
CA PRO A 151 1.55 2.79 -3.83
C PRO A 151 2.44 3.53 -4.82
N GLU A 152 1.85 4.14 -5.85
CA GLU A 152 2.57 4.87 -6.88
C GLU A 152 3.40 6.01 -6.30
N VAL A 153 2.94 6.71 -5.26
CA VAL A 153 3.69 7.85 -4.71
C VAL A 153 4.98 7.37 -4.03
N ALA A 154 4.86 6.38 -3.15
CA ALA A 154 6.02 5.77 -2.48
C ALA A 154 6.94 5.07 -3.49
N ARG A 155 6.38 4.35 -4.47
CA ARG A 155 7.15 3.67 -5.53
C ARG A 155 7.91 4.66 -6.41
N ALA A 156 7.30 5.77 -6.84
CA ALA A 156 7.95 6.81 -7.65
C ALA A 156 9.11 7.52 -6.92
N LEU A 157 9.07 7.57 -5.59
CA LEU A 157 10.21 7.97 -4.77
C LEU A 157 11.26 6.84 -4.75
N ALA A 158 10.86 5.62 -4.39
CA ALA A 158 11.74 4.49 -4.16
C ALA A 158 12.58 4.06 -5.38
N VAL A 159 12.03 4.12 -6.58
CA VAL A 159 12.75 3.79 -7.83
C VAL A 159 13.96 4.70 -8.06
N ARG A 160 13.90 5.94 -7.57
CA ARG A 160 15.00 6.92 -7.55
C ARG A 160 15.95 6.74 -6.37
N ARG A 161 15.88 5.59 -5.70
CA ARG A 161 16.81 5.07 -4.68
C ARG A 161 17.04 5.94 -3.43
N PRO A 162 16.02 6.55 -2.81
CA PRO A 162 16.17 7.06 -1.45
C PRO A 162 16.51 5.91 -0.49
N GLN A 163 17.23 6.22 0.58
CA GLN A 163 17.45 5.30 1.68
C GLN A 163 16.38 5.46 2.77
N MET A 164 15.76 6.64 2.84
CA MET A 164 14.74 6.98 3.84
C MET A 164 13.60 7.80 3.23
N LEU A 165 12.37 7.53 3.65
CA LEU A 165 11.20 8.33 3.35
C LEU A 165 10.62 8.97 4.62
N LEU A 166 10.23 10.25 4.54
CA LEU A 166 9.68 11.02 5.65
C LEU A 166 8.19 11.30 5.43
N ASN A 167 7.34 10.69 6.24
CA ASN A 167 5.88 10.75 6.14
C ASN A 167 5.29 11.61 7.26
N SER A 168 4.55 12.66 6.89
CA SER A 168 3.73 13.43 7.84
C SER A 168 2.28 13.05 7.67
N LEU A 169 1.59 12.74 8.75
CA LEU A 169 0.24 12.20 8.75
C LEU A 169 -0.74 13.10 9.52
N ASN A 170 -1.96 13.22 9.00
CA ASN A 170 -3.15 13.76 9.67
C ASN A 170 -4.27 12.71 9.52
N SER A 171 -4.07 11.53 10.13
CA SER A 171 -4.99 10.41 9.95
C SER A 171 -5.55 9.89 11.27
N PHE A 172 -6.85 9.63 11.27
CA PHE A 172 -7.56 8.91 12.33
C PHE A 172 -7.60 7.40 12.10
N ALA A 173 -7.12 6.95 10.94
CA ALA A 173 -7.25 5.56 10.51
C ALA A 173 -6.19 4.67 11.17
N HIS A 174 -6.62 3.59 11.81
CA HIS A 174 -5.74 2.65 12.54
C HIS A 174 -4.90 1.77 11.59
N ASP A 175 -5.32 1.64 10.33
CA ASP A 175 -4.63 0.91 9.27
C ASP A 175 -3.40 1.65 8.71
N GLU A 176 -3.21 2.94 9.02
CA GLU A 176 -1.96 3.64 8.69
C GLU A 176 -0.75 2.99 9.38
N ALA A 177 -0.80 2.88 10.70
CA ALA A 177 0.30 2.36 11.48
C ALA A 177 0.42 0.84 11.41
N SER A 178 -0.70 0.13 11.28
CA SER A 178 -0.73 -1.34 11.25
C SER A 178 -0.54 -1.95 9.87
N LEU A 179 -0.61 -1.16 8.79
CA LEU A 179 -0.53 -1.65 7.42
C LEU A 179 0.23 -0.71 6.46
N HIS A 180 -0.27 0.48 6.18
CA HIS A 180 0.22 1.32 5.07
C HIS A 180 1.67 1.77 5.26
N ILE A 181 2.04 2.27 6.45
CA ILE A 181 3.41 2.72 6.71
C ILE A 181 4.42 1.57 6.61
N PRO A 182 4.24 0.42 7.29
CA PRO A 182 5.25 -0.63 7.25
C PRO A 182 5.34 -1.34 5.91
N VAL A 183 4.24 -1.49 5.16
CA VAL A 183 4.31 -2.09 3.82
C VAL A 183 5.09 -1.20 2.84
N ARG A 184 4.99 0.14 2.93
CA ARG A 184 5.79 1.06 2.10
C ARG A 184 7.29 0.93 2.38
N ALA A 185 7.68 0.67 3.62
CA ALA A 185 9.07 0.40 3.98
C ALA A 185 9.54 -0.92 3.33
N ALA A 186 8.80 -2.01 3.56
CA ALA A 186 9.14 -3.35 3.12
C ALA A 186 9.19 -3.51 1.59
N GLU A 187 8.14 -3.09 0.88
CA GLU A 187 8.01 -3.28 -0.56
C GLU A 187 9.03 -2.46 -1.39
N ASN A 188 9.61 -1.43 -0.78
CA ASN A 188 10.60 -0.55 -1.39
C ASN A 188 12.01 -0.75 -0.81
N LYS A 189 12.15 -1.57 0.24
CA LYS A 189 13.37 -1.78 1.03
C LYS A 189 14.03 -0.46 1.48
N VAL A 190 13.24 0.43 2.07
CA VAL A 190 13.71 1.74 2.58
C VAL A 190 13.28 1.95 4.03
N PHE A 191 13.99 2.81 4.76
CA PHE A 191 13.50 3.27 6.06
C PHE A 191 12.31 4.22 5.88
N VAL A 192 11.35 4.18 6.80
CA VAL A 192 10.26 5.15 6.85
C VAL A 192 10.17 5.76 8.24
N VAL A 193 10.15 7.09 8.31
CA VAL A 193 9.93 7.86 9.54
C VAL A 193 8.59 8.57 9.41
N ALA A 194 7.62 8.13 10.19
CA ALA A 194 6.23 8.57 10.08
C ALA A 194 5.74 9.24 11.36
N ALA A 195 5.27 10.48 11.25
CA ALA A 195 4.73 11.25 12.36
C ALA A 195 3.24 11.53 12.13
N ASN A 196 2.40 11.11 13.07
CA ASN A 196 0.95 11.29 12.99
C ASN A 196 0.42 12.17 14.11
N LYS A 197 -0.75 12.76 13.89
CA LYS A 197 -1.44 13.56 14.90
C LYS A 197 -2.12 12.68 15.96
N VAL A 198 -2.36 13.32 17.09
CA VAL A 198 -3.34 12.91 18.10
C VAL A 198 -4.30 14.06 18.37
N GLY A 199 -5.39 13.81 19.10
CA GLY A 199 -6.40 14.83 19.37
C GLY A 199 -7.26 15.16 18.14
N SER A 200 -8.21 16.08 18.27
CA SER A 200 -9.23 16.30 17.24
C SER A 200 -8.64 16.75 15.90
N LEU A 201 -9.08 16.10 14.82
CA LEU A 201 -8.73 16.44 13.43
C LEU A 201 -9.74 17.42 12.79
N VAL A 202 -10.76 17.79 13.54
CA VAL A 202 -11.78 18.78 13.16
C VAL A 202 -11.93 19.83 14.27
N PRO A 203 -12.47 21.03 13.99
CA PRO A 203 -12.80 21.98 15.04
C PRO A 203 -13.74 21.33 16.07
N GLU A 204 -13.46 21.52 17.36
CA GLU A 204 -14.16 20.83 18.45
C GLU A 204 -15.67 21.09 18.40
N GLU A 205 -16.07 22.32 18.08
CA GLU A 205 -17.47 22.72 17.91
C GLU A 205 -18.18 22.04 16.73
N MET A 206 -17.43 21.46 15.79
CA MET A 206 -17.95 20.73 14.64
C MET A 206 -17.93 19.22 14.82
N ARG A 207 -17.28 18.71 15.88
CA ARG A 207 -16.99 17.27 16.06
C ARG A 207 -18.25 16.40 15.96
N GLU A 208 -19.28 16.72 16.74
CA GLU A 208 -20.55 15.99 16.74
C GLU A 208 -21.26 16.03 15.38
N ALA A 209 -21.28 17.21 14.74
CA ALA A 209 -21.93 17.39 13.45
C ALA A 209 -21.22 16.62 12.32
N VAL A 210 -19.88 16.58 12.36
CA VAL A 210 -19.07 15.83 11.40
C VAL A 210 -19.20 14.33 11.63
N ALA A 211 -19.16 13.86 12.88
CA ALA A 211 -19.33 12.47 13.24
C ALA A 211 -20.71 11.94 12.79
N ALA A 212 -21.78 12.71 13.04
CA ALA A 212 -23.12 12.38 12.58
C ALA A 212 -23.21 12.29 11.04
N ARG A 213 -22.53 13.19 10.31
CA ARG A 213 -22.48 13.15 8.84
C ARG A 213 -21.65 11.97 8.31
N LEU A 214 -20.59 11.59 9.02
CA LEU A 214 -19.77 10.42 8.72
C LEU A 214 -20.42 9.10 9.16
N LYS A 215 -21.44 9.17 10.01
CA LYS A 215 -22.08 8.01 10.66
C LYS A 215 -21.08 7.15 11.45
N ILE A 216 -20.15 7.81 12.13
CA ILE A 216 -19.16 7.17 13.01
C ILE A 216 -19.23 7.77 14.41
N ASP A 217 -18.66 7.07 15.38
CA ASP A 217 -18.50 7.61 16.73
C ASP A 217 -17.55 8.83 16.71
N PRO A 218 -17.87 9.94 17.42
CA PRO A 218 -17.01 11.12 17.47
C PRO A 218 -15.59 10.85 17.98
N SER A 219 -15.33 9.75 18.70
CA SER A 219 -13.99 9.33 19.11
C SER A 219 -13.05 8.99 17.95
N PHE A 220 -13.60 8.66 16.77
CA PHE A 220 -12.83 8.39 15.56
C PHE A 220 -12.49 9.65 14.74
N LEU A 221 -12.79 10.85 15.25
CA LEU A 221 -12.33 12.11 14.67
C LEU A 221 -11.05 12.64 15.33
N GLU A 222 -10.38 11.79 16.10
CA GLU A 222 -9.07 12.07 16.68
C GLU A 222 -7.98 11.41 15.85
N GLY A 223 -6.81 12.04 15.75
CA GLY A 223 -5.65 11.42 15.12
C GLY A 223 -5.30 10.10 15.82
N ALA A 224 -5.01 9.07 15.03
CA ALA A 224 -4.75 7.71 15.51
C ALA A 224 -3.45 7.58 16.32
N GLY A 225 -2.62 8.63 16.35
CA GLY A 225 -1.30 8.56 16.94
C GLY A 225 -0.45 7.50 16.25
N GLU A 226 0.24 6.69 17.04
CA GLU A 226 1.07 5.59 16.54
C GLU A 226 2.15 6.02 15.53
N SER A 227 2.67 7.24 15.68
CA SER A 227 3.88 7.69 14.99
C SER A 227 4.99 6.65 15.13
N GLN A 228 5.68 6.30 14.04
CA GLN A 228 6.58 5.15 14.04
C GLN A 228 7.76 5.28 13.09
N ILE A 229 8.79 4.49 13.38
CA ILE A 229 10.00 4.35 12.58
C ILE A 229 10.08 2.89 12.13
N VAL A 230 10.19 2.66 10.83
CA VAL A 230 10.13 1.31 10.24
C VAL A 230 11.37 1.03 9.39
N ALA A 231 11.91 -0.17 9.54
CA ALA A 231 13.07 -0.69 8.81
C ALA A 231 12.70 -1.21 7.40
N PRO A 232 13.69 -1.38 6.50
CA PRO A 232 13.51 -1.88 5.13
C PRO A 232 12.82 -3.24 4.98
N ASP A 233 12.71 -4.04 6.03
CA ASP A 233 12.03 -5.34 6.03
C ASP A 233 10.58 -5.25 6.55
N GLY A 234 10.10 -4.05 6.92
CA GLY A 234 8.79 -3.81 7.53
C GLY A 234 8.80 -3.86 9.06
N THR A 235 9.94 -4.12 9.71
CA THR A 235 10.02 -4.15 11.18
C THR A 235 9.86 -2.75 11.77
N VAL A 236 8.87 -2.60 12.67
CA VAL A 236 8.65 -1.36 13.43
C VAL A 236 9.69 -1.26 14.55
N LEU A 237 10.63 -0.33 14.41
CA LEU A 237 11.73 -0.10 15.35
C LEU A 237 11.31 0.69 16.59
N ALA A 238 10.38 1.62 16.42
CA ALA A 238 9.80 2.41 17.49
C ALA A 238 8.40 2.86 17.12
N LYS A 239 7.48 2.90 18.09
CA LYS A 239 6.08 3.26 17.89
C LYS A 239 5.53 4.03 19.09
N ALA A 240 4.88 5.16 18.81
CA ALA A 240 4.22 6.01 19.78
C ALA A 240 2.89 5.39 20.24
N PRO A 241 2.32 5.82 21.39
CA PRO A 241 0.99 5.40 21.80
C PRO A 241 -0.10 5.92 20.84
N MET A 242 -1.29 5.33 20.89
CA MET A 242 -2.46 5.81 20.13
C MET A 242 -2.92 7.21 20.54
N LYS A 243 -2.64 7.62 21.78
CA LYS A 243 -3.10 8.90 22.34
C LYS A 243 -1.98 9.61 23.09
N GLY A 244 -2.11 10.93 23.17
CA GLY A 244 -1.17 11.79 23.88
C GLY A 244 0.04 12.17 23.05
N GLU A 245 0.69 13.26 23.47
CA GLU A 245 1.93 13.71 22.85
C GLU A 245 3.06 12.71 23.13
N ALA A 246 3.92 12.50 22.13
CA ALA A 246 5.05 11.60 22.25
C ALA A 246 6.19 12.00 21.32
N VAL A 247 7.39 11.58 21.68
CA VAL A 247 8.54 11.51 20.79
C VAL A 247 9.03 10.07 20.84
N VAL A 248 9.13 9.42 19.68
CA VAL A 248 9.80 8.13 19.55
C VAL A 248 11.01 8.26 18.65
N PHE A 249 12.05 7.50 18.95
CA PHE A 249 13.32 7.54 18.23
C PHE A 249 13.89 6.14 18.04
N ALA A 250 14.72 5.99 17.02
CA ALA A 250 15.46 4.77 16.77
C ALA A 250 16.83 5.10 16.19
N ASP A 251 17.80 4.23 16.47
CA ASP A 251 19.11 4.20 15.85
C ASP A 251 19.13 3.07 14.81
N PHE A 252 19.63 3.34 13.61
CA PHE A 252 19.79 2.31 12.58
C PHE A 252 20.96 2.63 11.63
N ASP A 253 21.40 1.59 10.92
CA ASP A 253 22.36 1.69 9.82
C ASP A 253 21.61 1.97 8.52
N LEU A 254 21.80 3.17 7.99
CA LEU A 254 21.13 3.60 6.76
C LEU A 254 21.52 2.75 5.54
N SER A 255 22.69 2.11 5.57
CA SER A 255 23.18 1.28 4.47
C SER A 255 22.36 0.00 4.26
N GLU A 256 21.56 -0.42 5.25
CA GLU A 256 20.63 -1.54 5.09
C GLU A 256 19.62 -1.28 3.95
N ALA A 257 19.25 -0.02 3.71
CA ALA A 257 18.34 0.35 2.63
C ALA A 257 18.97 0.25 1.23
N ASP A 258 20.29 0.14 1.11
CA ASP A 258 20.95 -0.04 -0.18
C ASP A 258 20.85 -1.49 -0.68
N ASN A 259 20.55 -2.45 0.20
CA ASN A 259 20.30 -3.83 -0.19
C ASN A 259 18.86 -4.04 -0.69
N LYS A 260 18.71 -4.19 -2.01
CA LYS A 260 17.40 -4.44 -2.66
C LYS A 260 17.13 -5.93 -2.94
N LEU A 261 18.01 -6.82 -2.48
CA LEU A 261 17.91 -8.25 -2.75
C LEU A 261 16.86 -8.94 -1.88
N ARG A 262 16.18 -9.90 -2.48
CA ARG A 262 15.40 -10.95 -1.81
C ARG A 262 16.27 -12.16 -1.49
N PRO A 263 15.79 -13.08 -0.64
CA PRO A 263 16.52 -14.33 -0.33
C PRO A 263 16.89 -15.19 -1.54
N ASP A 264 16.11 -15.11 -2.63
CA ASP A 264 16.41 -15.83 -3.88
C ASP A 264 17.41 -15.10 -4.80
N GLY A 265 17.96 -13.96 -4.38
CA GLY A 265 18.88 -13.13 -5.17
C GLY A 265 18.20 -12.18 -6.15
N THR A 266 16.87 -12.11 -6.20
CA THR A 266 16.15 -11.13 -7.02
C THR A 266 16.33 -9.72 -6.43
N ASP A 267 16.85 -8.77 -7.22
CA ASP A 267 16.87 -7.34 -6.85
C ASP A 267 15.58 -6.66 -7.30
N ILE A 268 14.72 -6.30 -6.33
CA ILE A 268 13.35 -5.82 -6.56
C ILE A 268 13.27 -4.50 -7.33
N MET A 269 14.36 -3.74 -7.45
CA MET A 269 14.38 -2.49 -8.20
C MET A 269 14.84 -2.74 -9.62
N SER A 270 15.88 -3.54 -9.81
CA SER A 270 16.46 -3.81 -11.14
C SER A 270 15.60 -4.73 -12.02
N THR A 271 14.76 -5.58 -11.42
CA THR A 271 13.93 -6.55 -12.16
C THR A 271 12.51 -6.04 -12.46
N ARG A 272 12.24 -4.77 -12.15
CA ARG A 272 11.05 -4.05 -12.61
C ARG A 272 10.98 -4.03 -14.14
N ARG A 273 9.78 -3.82 -14.67
CA ARG A 273 9.50 -3.76 -16.11
C ARG A 273 8.71 -2.48 -16.44
N PRO A 274 9.34 -1.29 -16.44
CA PRO A 274 8.64 -0.01 -16.65
C PRO A 274 7.77 0.03 -17.91
N GLU A 275 8.15 -0.67 -18.96
CA GLU A 275 7.38 -0.78 -20.20
C GLU A 275 6.01 -1.47 -20.00
N LEU A 276 5.90 -2.41 -19.05
CA LEU A 276 4.61 -3.02 -18.67
C LEU A 276 3.74 -2.04 -17.88
N TYR A 277 4.37 -1.08 -17.22
CA TYR A 277 3.71 -0.16 -16.30
C TYR A 277 3.21 1.11 -16.99
N ALA A 278 3.42 1.26 -18.30
CA ALA A 278 2.95 2.42 -19.08
C ALA A 278 1.48 2.83 -18.78
N PRO A 279 0.52 1.91 -18.56
CA PRO A 279 -0.85 2.28 -18.16
C PRO A 279 -0.96 3.08 -16.85
N LEU A 280 0.06 3.03 -15.97
CA LEU A 280 0.09 3.80 -14.72
C LEU A 280 0.42 5.29 -14.94
N GLY A 281 0.96 5.65 -16.11
CA GLY A 281 1.35 7.03 -16.46
C GLY A 281 0.28 7.81 -17.23
N VAL A 282 -0.87 7.21 -17.53
CA VAL A 282 -1.96 7.83 -18.29
C VAL A 282 -3.28 7.73 -17.54
N GLU A 283 -4.20 8.65 -17.81
CA GLU A 283 -5.50 8.65 -17.15
C GLU A 283 -6.25 7.33 -17.38
N SER A 284 -6.64 6.69 -16.28
CA SER A 284 -7.34 5.41 -16.31
C SER A 284 -8.73 5.53 -16.92
N THR A 285 -9.11 4.51 -17.69
CA THR A 285 -10.49 4.29 -18.14
C THR A 285 -11.23 3.25 -17.30
N SER A 286 -10.65 2.81 -16.17
CA SER A 286 -11.28 1.87 -15.23
C SER A 286 -12.56 2.47 -14.65
N GLY A 287 -13.53 1.61 -14.35
CA GLY A 287 -14.84 2.03 -13.89
C GLY A 287 -15.88 1.95 -15.01
N GLY A 288 -17.01 1.29 -14.72
CA GLY A 288 -18.08 1.06 -15.69
C GLY A 288 -18.33 -0.41 -16.01
N LYS A 289 -17.54 -1.33 -15.47
CA LYS A 289 -17.85 -2.76 -15.51
C LYS A 289 -19.08 -3.06 -14.63
N THR A 290 -19.97 -3.93 -15.11
CA THR A 290 -21.00 -4.54 -14.27
C THR A 290 -20.34 -5.33 -13.13
N PRO A 291 -20.76 -5.13 -11.87
CA PRO A 291 -20.24 -5.90 -10.75
C PRO A 291 -20.40 -7.41 -10.98
N GLY A 292 -19.43 -8.19 -10.49
CA GLY A 292 -19.52 -9.64 -10.39
C GLY A 292 -20.52 -10.09 -9.34
N ALA A 293 -20.31 -11.28 -8.79
CA ALA A 293 -21.17 -11.84 -7.76
C ALA A 293 -21.07 -11.04 -6.44
N GLU A 294 -22.20 -10.96 -5.73
CA GLU A 294 -22.26 -10.40 -4.36
C GLU A 294 -21.37 -11.19 -3.40
N SER A 295 -21.37 -12.52 -3.53
CA SER A 295 -20.43 -13.38 -2.86
C SER A 295 -20.20 -14.71 -3.59
N LEU A 296 -19.05 -15.34 -3.32
CA LEU A 296 -18.78 -16.75 -3.61
C LEU A 296 -17.80 -17.33 -2.59
N LEU A 297 -17.73 -18.66 -2.50
CA LEU A 297 -16.69 -19.35 -1.75
C LEU A 297 -15.43 -19.52 -2.61
N ALA A 298 -14.29 -19.08 -2.08
CA ALA A 298 -12.97 -19.29 -2.64
C ALA A 298 -12.12 -20.18 -1.73
N GLY A 299 -11.17 -20.89 -2.32
CA GLY A 299 -10.27 -21.80 -1.63
C GLY A 299 -8.80 -21.50 -1.91
N ALA A 300 -7.97 -21.49 -0.87
CA ALA A 300 -6.51 -21.43 -0.97
C ALA A 300 -5.90 -22.74 -0.44
N GLY A 301 -5.20 -23.47 -1.31
CA GLY A 301 -4.62 -24.77 -1.01
C GLY A 301 -3.19 -24.67 -0.46
N GLN A 302 -2.86 -25.55 0.48
CA GLN A 302 -1.49 -25.85 0.90
C GLN A 302 -1.18 -27.31 0.58
N VAL A 303 -0.49 -27.52 -0.53
CA VAL A 303 -0.20 -28.85 -1.06
C VAL A 303 0.95 -29.52 -0.31
N SER A 304 0.73 -30.77 0.11
CA SER A 304 1.71 -31.62 0.76
C SER A 304 2.32 -32.64 -0.19
N GLY A 305 3.57 -33.04 0.08
CA GLY A 305 4.30 -34.00 -0.76
C GLY A 305 4.98 -33.36 -1.98
N GLN A 306 5.43 -34.20 -2.91
CA GLN A 306 6.08 -33.78 -4.17
C GLN A 306 5.56 -34.62 -5.34
N GLY A 307 5.65 -34.11 -6.56
CA GLY A 307 5.26 -34.85 -7.76
C GLY A 307 3.83 -35.39 -7.68
N LYS A 308 3.70 -36.71 -7.87
CA LYS A 308 2.40 -37.41 -7.83
C LYS A 308 1.71 -37.36 -6.47
N GLU A 309 2.46 -37.30 -5.37
CA GLU A 309 1.88 -37.16 -4.03
C GLU A 309 1.24 -35.78 -3.87
N ALA A 310 1.91 -34.75 -4.39
CA ALA A 310 1.40 -33.39 -4.41
C ALA A 310 0.13 -33.27 -5.28
N VAL A 311 0.09 -33.93 -6.44
CA VAL A 311 -1.11 -34.02 -7.28
C VAL A 311 -2.25 -34.74 -6.54
N ALA A 312 -1.97 -35.84 -5.85
CA ALA A 312 -2.99 -36.56 -5.06
C ALA A 312 -3.54 -35.70 -3.90
N SER A 313 -2.67 -34.92 -3.24
CA SER A 313 -3.05 -33.96 -2.21
C SER A 313 -3.96 -32.85 -2.77
N ALA A 314 -3.62 -32.29 -3.94
CA ALA A 314 -4.45 -31.31 -4.64
C ALA A 314 -5.82 -31.87 -5.06
N LEU A 315 -5.88 -33.12 -5.56
CA LEU A 315 -7.15 -33.79 -5.90
C LEU A 315 -8.09 -33.90 -4.71
N LYS A 316 -7.55 -34.23 -3.53
CA LYS A 316 -8.33 -34.28 -2.29
C LYS A 316 -8.91 -32.90 -1.94
N MET A 317 -8.12 -31.84 -2.04
CA MET A 317 -8.58 -30.47 -1.80
C MET A 317 -9.66 -30.04 -2.79
N ILE A 318 -9.51 -30.39 -4.07
CA ILE A 318 -10.53 -30.11 -5.09
C ILE A 318 -11.85 -30.79 -4.73
N ALA A 319 -11.81 -32.08 -4.39
CA ALA A 319 -13.01 -32.82 -4.00
C ALA A 319 -13.67 -32.22 -2.74
N GLU A 320 -12.88 -31.79 -1.76
CA GLU A 320 -13.37 -31.11 -0.55
C GLU A 320 -13.98 -29.74 -0.86
N GLY A 321 -13.32 -28.95 -1.71
CA GLY A 321 -13.77 -27.64 -2.15
C GLY A 321 -15.08 -27.71 -2.93
N GLU A 322 -15.19 -28.61 -3.90
CA GLU A 322 -16.44 -28.81 -4.65
C GLU A 322 -17.59 -29.26 -3.76
N LYS A 323 -17.32 -30.14 -2.80
CA LYS A 323 -18.33 -30.56 -1.81
C LYS A 323 -18.79 -29.37 -0.95
N ALA A 324 -17.91 -28.42 -0.67
CA ALA A 324 -18.21 -27.20 0.06
C ALA A 324 -18.83 -26.09 -0.82
N GLY A 325 -18.91 -26.27 -2.14
CA GLY A 325 -19.43 -25.26 -3.06
C GLY A 325 -18.43 -24.16 -3.43
N VAL A 326 -17.12 -24.41 -3.26
CA VAL A 326 -16.06 -23.49 -3.68
C VAL A 326 -16.08 -23.33 -5.19
N LYS A 327 -16.01 -22.08 -5.67
CA LYS A 327 -16.03 -21.73 -7.11
C LYS A 327 -14.65 -21.46 -7.70
N LEU A 328 -13.68 -21.05 -6.89
CA LEU A 328 -12.29 -20.89 -7.29
C LEU A 328 -11.36 -21.50 -6.25
N ILE A 329 -10.50 -22.43 -6.66
CA ILE A 329 -9.47 -23.05 -5.83
C ILE A 329 -8.10 -22.63 -6.38
N VAL A 330 -7.29 -21.97 -5.56
CA VAL A 330 -5.93 -21.58 -5.91
C VAL A 330 -4.95 -22.55 -5.25
N LEU A 331 -4.02 -23.11 -6.02
CA LEU A 331 -2.99 -24.03 -5.56
C LEU A 331 -1.60 -23.38 -5.72
N PRO A 332 -0.58 -23.80 -4.94
CA PRO A 332 0.76 -23.21 -4.97
C PRO A 332 1.40 -23.27 -6.35
N GLU A 333 2.37 -22.39 -6.62
CA GLU A 333 3.09 -22.42 -7.89
C GLU A 333 3.88 -23.74 -8.07
N LEU A 334 3.88 -24.28 -9.28
CA LEU A 334 4.69 -25.43 -9.72
C LEU A 334 4.73 -26.60 -8.70
N PHE A 335 3.65 -26.83 -7.95
CA PHE A 335 3.66 -27.74 -6.80
C PHE A 335 3.93 -29.20 -7.20
N HIS A 336 3.59 -29.54 -8.44
CA HIS A 336 3.72 -30.86 -9.06
C HIS A 336 5.10 -31.13 -9.64
N ILE A 337 5.93 -30.10 -9.83
CA ILE A 337 7.23 -30.25 -10.50
C ILE A 337 8.24 -30.93 -9.57
N THR A 338 8.84 -32.01 -10.04
CA THR A 338 9.95 -32.70 -9.35
C THR A 338 11.31 -32.37 -9.96
N ASP A 339 11.35 -32.17 -11.28
CA ASP A 339 12.55 -31.91 -12.05
C ASP A 339 12.22 -31.08 -13.30
N LEU A 340 13.13 -30.18 -13.70
CA LEU A 340 12.89 -29.25 -14.81
C LEU A 340 12.91 -29.94 -16.18
N ASP A 341 13.69 -31.02 -16.37
CA ASP A 341 13.80 -31.69 -17.67
C ASP A 341 12.48 -32.38 -18.08
N ASN A 342 11.63 -32.71 -17.10
CA ASN A 342 10.33 -33.35 -17.32
C ASN A 342 9.14 -32.40 -17.07
N ALA A 343 9.41 -31.12 -16.77
CA ALA A 343 8.41 -30.23 -16.20
C ALA A 343 7.19 -29.96 -17.10
N GLU A 344 7.36 -29.89 -18.43
CA GLU A 344 6.24 -29.72 -19.37
C GLU A 344 5.33 -30.95 -19.38
N LYS A 345 5.93 -32.15 -19.36
CA LYS A 345 5.18 -33.41 -19.30
C LYS A 345 4.45 -33.54 -17.97
N GLU A 346 5.12 -33.27 -16.85
CA GLU A 346 4.52 -33.29 -15.52
C GLU A 346 3.37 -32.27 -15.42
N SER A 347 3.52 -31.10 -16.02
CA SER A 347 2.48 -30.08 -16.11
C SER A 347 1.25 -30.54 -16.88
N PHE A 348 1.44 -31.15 -18.03
CA PHE A 348 0.35 -31.72 -18.82
C PHE A 348 -0.39 -32.82 -18.03
N GLU A 349 0.36 -33.76 -17.44
CA GLU A 349 -0.21 -34.85 -16.64
C GLU A 349 -1.00 -34.33 -15.43
N MET A 350 -0.49 -33.30 -14.74
CA MET A 350 -1.17 -32.65 -13.62
C MET A 350 -2.50 -32.02 -14.06
N ILE A 351 -2.50 -31.22 -15.13
CA ILE A 351 -3.72 -30.58 -15.63
C ILE A 351 -4.77 -31.63 -16.02
N CYS A 352 -4.38 -32.68 -16.75
CA CYS A 352 -5.31 -33.75 -17.11
C CYS A 352 -5.89 -34.44 -15.87
N ALA A 353 -5.07 -34.73 -14.86
CA ALA A 353 -5.51 -35.40 -13.64
C ALA A 353 -6.47 -34.52 -12.82
N LEU A 354 -6.17 -33.24 -12.63
CA LEU A 354 -7.04 -32.35 -11.87
C LEU A 354 -8.34 -32.07 -12.63
N GLN A 355 -8.26 -31.81 -13.94
CA GLN A 355 -9.42 -31.49 -14.77
C GLN A 355 -10.44 -32.63 -14.84
N SER A 356 -10.00 -33.89 -14.86
CA SER A 356 -10.91 -35.04 -14.95
C SER A 356 -11.83 -35.18 -13.74
N GLU A 357 -11.46 -34.60 -12.60
CA GLU A 357 -12.24 -34.63 -11.36
C GLU A 357 -13.07 -33.36 -11.13
N LEU A 358 -12.90 -32.32 -11.95
CA LEU A 358 -13.64 -31.07 -11.82
C LEU A 358 -15.08 -31.20 -12.32
N LYS A 359 -15.99 -30.53 -11.62
CA LYS A 359 -17.40 -30.36 -11.99
C LYS A 359 -17.67 -28.88 -12.24
N ASP A 360 -17.72 -28.09 -11.18
CA ASP A 360 -18.23 -26.72 -11.23
C ASP A 360 -17.20 -25.67 -10.77
N ALA A 361 -16.08 -26.09 -10.19
CA ALA A 361 -15.04 -25.17 -9.73
C ALA A 361 -14.03 -24.83 -10.83
N TYR A 362 -13.45 -23.62 -10.72
CA TYR A 362 -12.20 -23.27 -11.39
C TYR A 362 -11.02 -23.60 -10.48
N VAL A 363 -9.91 -24.06 -11.07
CA VAL A 363 -8.64 -24.25 -10.39
C VAL A 363 -7.61 -23.30 -11.00
N ALA A 364 -6.88 -22.58 -10.16
CA ALA A 364 -5.76 -21.72 -10.56
C ALA A 364 -4.45 -22.22 -9.94
N THR A 365 -3.39 -22.34 -10.74
CA THR A 365 -2.04 -22.72 -10.30
C THR A 365 -1.02 -22.24 -11.34
N SER A 366 0.19 -22.79 -11.37
CA SER A 366 1.13 -22.56 -12.47
C SER A 366 1.78 -23.84 -12.99
N ILE A 367 2.26 -23.78 -14.22
CA ILE A 367 2.86 -24.86 -14.99
C ILE A 367 4.14 -24.41 -15.69
N VAL A 368 4.86 -25.37 -16.25
CA VAL A 368 5.90 -25.12 -17.26
C VAL A 368 5.34 -25.42 -18.65
N GLU A 369 5.43 -24.45 -19.55
CA GLU A 369 4.99 -24.58 -20.95
C GLU A 369 5.94 -23.76 -21.86
N ASP A 370 6.48 -24.38 -22.91
CA ASP A 370 7.38 -23.76 -23.89
C ASP A 370 8.61 -23.04 -23.29
N GLY A 371 9.15 -23.60 -22.20
CA GLY A 371 10.22 -23.00 -21.40
C GLY A 371 9.81 -21.74 -20.63
N MET A 372 8.52 -21.58 -20.32
CA MET A 372 7.97 -20.49 -19.52
C MET A 372 7.31 -21.02 -18.24
N HIS A 373 7.41 -20.27 -17.16
CA HIS A 373 6.56 -20.39 -15.99
C HIS A 373 5.24 -19.66 -16.28
N VAL A 374 4.14 -20.42 -16.37
CA VAL A 374 2.84 -19.91 -16.81
C VAL A 374 1.78 -20.22 -15.76
N GLY A 375 1.14 -19.17 -15.26
CA GLY A 375 -0.07 -19.29 -14.45
C GLY A 375 -1.20 -19.79 -15.31
N VAL A 376 -1.98 -20.75 -14.82
CA VAL A 376 -3.13 -21.29 -15.53
C VAL A 376 -4.35 -21.29 -14.63
N MET A 377 -5.49 -20.94 -15.22
CA MET A 377 -6.81 -21.20 -14.65
C MET A 377 -7.59 -22.11 -15.59
N PHE A 378 -8.21 -23.14 -15.06
CA PHE A 378 -8.94 -24.14 -15.84
C PHE A 378 -10.18 -24.63 -15.09
N ASN A 379 -11.16 -25.10 -15.84
CA ASN A 379 -12.33 -25.79 -15.34
C ASN A 379 -12.47 -27.16 -16.04
N LYS A 380 -13.59 -27.85 -15.85
CA LYS A 380 -13.87 -29.14 -16.50
C LYS A 380 -13.83 -29.10 -18.04
N ASP A 381 -14.04 -27.93 -18.65
CA ASP A 381 -14.13 -27.77 -20.10
C ASP A 381 -12.78 -27.42 -20.74
N GLY A 382 -11.78 -26.97 -19.96
CA GLY A 382 -10.49 -26.58 -20.50
C GLY A 382 -9.71 -25.59 -19.65
N VAL A 383 -8.51 -25.26 -20.11
CA VAL A 383 -7.77 -24.07 -19.65
C VAL A 383 -8.45 -22.84 -20.23
N VAL A 384 -8.81 -21.89 -19.36
CA VAL A 384 -9.56 -20.68 -19.70
C VAL A 384 -8.73 -19.40 -19.60
N LEU A 385 -7.64 -19.42 -18.82
CA LEU A 385 -6.72 -18.31 -18.67
C LEU A 385 -5.28 -18.82 -18.55
N LYS A 386 -4.36 -18.13 -19.22
CA LYS A 386 -2.91 -18.35 -19.11
C LYS A 386 -2.22 -17.01 -18.89
N GLN A 387 -1.30 -16.95 -17.94
CA GLN A 387 -0.49 -15.76 -17.65
C GLN A 387 0.98 -16.16 -17.54
N PRO A 388 1.81 -15.92 -18.56
CA PRO A 388 3.26 -16.07 -18.41
C PRO A 388 3.80 -15.12 -17.34
N GLN A 389 4.83 -15.55 -16.62
CA GLN A 389 5.51 -14.74 -15.60
C GLN A 389 6.02 -13.42 -16.21
N LEU A 390 5.78 -12.29 -15.55
CA LEU A 390 6.10 -10.97 -16.09
C LEU A 390 7.49 -10.47 -15.67
N HIS A 391 7.94 -10.81 -14.47
CA HIS A 391 9.19 -10.32 -13.89
C HIS A 391 10.23 -11.42 -13.80
N LYS A 392 11.51 -11.02 -13.81
CA LYS A 392 12.61 -11.96 -13.54
C LYS A 392 12.53 -12.46 -12.09
N SER A 393 12.87 -13.73 -11.90
CA SER A 393 12.96 -14.38 -10.60
C SER A 393 14.29 -15.09 -10.50
N GLY A 394 14.96 -14.98 -9.35
CA GLY A 394 16.14 -15.79 -9.05
C GLY A 394 15.81 -17.29 -9.01
N ARG A 395 14.60 -17.67 -8.55
CA ARG A 395 14.14 -19.07 -8.50
C ARG A 395 13.82 -19.64 -9.89
N HIS A 396 13.25 -18.80 -10.75
CA HIS A 396 12.77 -19.19 -12.08
C HIS A 396 13.55 -18.50 -13.20
N ALA A 397 14.88 -18.39 -13.05
CA ALA A 397 15.75 -17.71 -14.01
C ALA A 397 15.75 -18.32 -15.41
N TRP A 398 15.30 -19.57 -15.54
CA TRP A 398 15.14 -20.30 -16.80
C TRP A 398 13.92 -19.83 -17.61
N SER A 399 12.93 -19.20 -16.98
CA SER A 399 11.66 -18.86 -17.61
C SER A 399 11.80 -17.69 -18.59
N LYS A 400 11.27 -17.84 -19.80
CA LYS A 400 10.96 -16.66 -20.63
C LYS A 400 9.81 -15.89 -19.98
N LEU A 401 9.72 -14.59 -20.29
CA LEU A 401 8.75 -13.69 -19.67
C LEU A 401 7.62 -13.33 -20.63
N GLY A 402 6.45 -13.07 -20.08
CA GLY A 402 5.35 -12.38 -20.76
C GLY A 402 5.60 -10.87 -20.84
N ASP A 403 4.75 -10.24 -21.65
CA ASP A 403 4.78 -8.81 -21.96
C ASP A 403 3.42 -8.12 -21.70
N GLU A 404 2.43 -8.83 -21.18
CA GLU A 404 1.15 -8.25 -20.80
C GLU A 404 0.42 -9.02 -19.69
N MET A 405 -0.43 -8.29 -18.96
CA MET A 405 -1.41 -8.86 -18.04
C MET A 405 -2.68 -9.27 -18.80
N THR A 406 -3.03 -10.54 -18.71
CA THR A 406 -4.26 -11.13 -19.23
C THR A 406 -5.32 -11.25 -18.14
N VAL A 407 -6.59 -11.23 -18.53
CA VAL A 407 -7.74 -11.34 -17.61
C VAL A 407 -8.79 -12.27 -18.20
N PHE A 408 -9.61 -12.85 -17.34
CA PHE A 408 -10.74 -13.68 -17.72
C PHE A 408 -12.01 -13.22 -17.01
N ASP A 409 -13.12 -13.13 -17.74
CA ASP A 409 -14.44 -12.86 -17.15
C ASP A 409 -15.15 -14.19 -16.86
N ALA A 410 -15.09 -14.62 -15.60
CA ALA A 410 -15.91 -15.72 -15.10
C ALA A 410 -17.34 -15.23 -14.84
N GLU A 411 -18.28 -16.17 -14.68
CA GLU A 411 -19.69 -15.87 -14.40
C GLU A 411 -19.91 -15.09 -13.09
N TRP A 412 -18.92 -15.11 -12.19
CA TRP A 412 -18.96 -14.47 -10.87
C TRP A 412 -18.00 -13.28 -10.74
N GLY A 413 -17.18 -12.95 -11.74
CA GLY A 413 -16.28 -11.80 -11.68
C GLY A 413 -15.08 -11.87 -12.63
N ARG A 414 -14.38 -10.75 -12.78
CA ARG A 414 -13.12 -10.69 -13.56
C ARG A 414 -11.95 -11.16 -12.72
N VAL A 415 -11.14 -12.03 -13.31
CA VAL A 415 -10.02 -12.71 -12.66
C VAL A 415 -8.72 -12.38 -13.37
N ALA A 416 -7.66 -12.18 -12.58
CA ALA A 416 -6.29 -12.20 -13.06
C ALA A 416 -5.46 -13.23 -12.27
N LEU A 417 -4.38 -13.71 -12.90
CA LEU A 417 -3.37 -14.53 -12.25
C LEU A 417 -2.14 -13.67 -11.97
N VAL A 418 -1.58 -13.78 -10.77
CA VAL A 418 -0.29 -13.16 -10.42
C VAL A 418 0.59 -14.25 -9.85
N ILE A 419 1.63 -14.65 -10.59
CA ILE A 419 2.39 -15.87 -10.26
C ILE A 419 3.80 -15.58 -9.76
N GLY A 420 4.28 -16.42 -8.85
CA GLY A 420 5.66 -16.39 -8.38
C GLY A 420 6.11 -14.98 -7.97
N ASN A 421 7.20 -14.51 -8.57
CA ASN A 421 7.77 -13.19 -8.26
C ASN A 421 6.95 -12.01 -8.80
N ASP A 422 5.91 -12.20 -9.60
CA ASP A 422 5.05 -11.07 -9.99
C ASP A 422 4.29 -10.48 -8.79
N ALA A 423 4.13 -11.29 -7.74
CA ALA A 423 3.39 -10.99 -6.52
C ALA A 423 4.04 -9.94 -5.60
N ILE A 424 5.34 -9.68 -5.73
CA ILE A 424 6.04 -8.70 -4.88
C ILE A 424 5.92 -7.26 -5.39
N TYR A 425 5.52 -7.07 -6.66
CA TYR A 425 5.45 -5.75 -7.28
C TYR A 425 4.05 -5.16 -7.08
N PRO A 426 3.90 -3.98 -6.44
CA PRO A 426 2.62 -3.28 -6.41
C PRO A 426 2.11 -3.00 -7.82
N GLU A 427 2.99 -2.70 -8.77
CA GLU A 427 2.63 -2.38 -10.15
C GLU A 427 1.81 -3.49 -10.81
N THR A 428 2.12 -4.76 -10.55
CA THR A 428 1.35 -5.91 -11.07
C THR A 428 -0.12 -5.84 -10.64
N PHE A 429 -0.39 -5.56 -9.36
CA PHE A 429 -1.75 -5.44 -8.85
C PHE A 429 -2.42 -4.16 -9.32
N ARG A 430 -1.67 -3.09 -9.54
CA ARG A 430 -2.18 -1.87 -10.18
C ARG A 430 -2.66 -2.14 -11.60
N LEU A 431 -1.91 -2.91 -12.39
CA LEU A 431 -2.32 -3.28 -13.75
C LEU A 431 -3.60 -4.13 -13.73
N ALA A 432 -3.74 -5.04 -12.77
CA ALA A 432 -4.99 -5.80 -12.58
C ALA A 432 -6.15 -4.86 -12.20
N ALA A 433 -5.95 -3.94 -11.26
CA ALA A 433 -6.98 -2.99 -10.84
C ALA A 433 -7.45 -2.07 -11.99
N LEU A 434 -6.52 -1.58 -12.82
CA LEU A 434 -6.83 -0.78 -14.02
C LEU A 434 -7.63 -1.55 -15.08
N LYS A 435 -7.60 -2.89 -15.04
CA LYS A 435 -8.39 -3.77 -15.90
C LYS A 435 -9.71 -4.20 -15.26
N ASP A 436 -10.14 -3.53 -14.18
CA ASP A 436 -11.35 -3.84 -13.40
C ASP A 436 -11.37 -5.30 -12.90
N VAL A 437 -10.20 -5.84 -12.54
CA VAL A 437 -10.12 -7.16 -11.90
C VAL A 437 -10.76 -7.10 -10.52
N GLU A 438 -11.53 -8.13 -10.18
CA GLU A 438 -12.29 -8.23 -8.92
C GLU A 438 -11.70 -9.31 -8.00
N VAL A 439 -11.05 -10.32 -8.61
CA VAL A 439 -10.40 -11.43 -7.90
C VAL A 439 -9.02 -11.69 -8.51
N VAL A 440 -8.00 -11.77 -7.67
CA VAL A 440 -6.64 -12.14 -8.08
C VAL A 440 -6.28 -13.47 -7.44
N ALA A 441 -5.97 -14.47 -8.26
CA ALA A 441 -5.40 -15.72 -7.80
C ALA A 441 -3.87 -15.63 -7.84
N VAL A 442 -3.24 -15.96 -6.70
CA VAL A 442 -1.80 -15.80 -6.50
C VAL A 442 -1.13 -17.13 -6.13
N PRO A 443 -0.83 -17.99 -7.12
CA PRO A 443 0.09 -19.12 -6.96
C PRO A 443 1.52 -18.60 -6.77
N THR A 444 2.10 -18.76 -5.59
CA THR A 444 3.45 -18.24 -5.31
C THR A 444 4.19 -19.02 -4.23
N LEU A 445 5.41 -18.59 -3.93
CA LEU A 445 6.21 -19.00 -2.80
C LEU A 445 6.63 -17.74 -2.06
N ILE A 446 6.29 -17.72 -0.77
CA ILE A 446 6.62 -16.64 0.14
C ILE A 446 8.06 -16.80 0.59
N LEU A 447 8.86 -15.75 0.43
CA LEU A 447 10.26 -15.75 0.84
C LEU A 447 10.54 -14.84 2.03
N GLU A 448 9.77 -13.78 2.17
CA GLU A 448 9.90 -12.82 3.26
C GLU A 448 8.59 -12.70 4.04
N LYS A 449 8.71 -12.58 5.36
CA LYS A 449 7.57 -12.56 6.29
C LYS A 449 6.57 -11.41 6.00
N TRP A 450 7.09 -10.26 5.57
CA TRP A 450 6.28 -9.08 5.26
C TRP A 450 5.29 -9.32 4.11
N GLU A 451 5.58 -10.25 3.18
CA GLU A 451 4.72 -10.53 2.02
C GLU A 451 3.31 -10.94 2.49
N VAL A 452 3.24 -11.75 3.55
CA VAL A 452 1.98 -12.24 4.15
C VAL A 452 1.41 -11.27 5.17
N GLU A 453 2.25 -10.75 6.08
CA GLU A 453 1.76 -9.92 7.18
C GLU A 453 1.24 -8.55 6.71
N LEU A 454 1.83 -8.03 5.63
CA LEU A 454 1.63 -6.67 5.13
C LEU A 454 1.28 -6.66 3.64
N GLY A 455 2.07 -7.34 2.80
CA GLY A 455 2.01 -7.24 1.35
C GLY A 455 0.65 -7.57 0.76
N PHE A 456 0.20 -8.83 0.86
CA PHE A 456 -1.08 -9.26 0.26
C PHE A 456 -2.30 -8.56 0.83
N LYS A 457 -2.24 -8.21 2.13
CA LYS A 457 -3.26 -7.38 2.78
C LYS A 457 -3.34 -6.01 2.12
N GLU A 458 -2.20 -5.35 1.91
CA GLU A 458 -2.15 -4.06 1.23
C GLU A 458 -2.61 -4.17 -0.23
N ARG A 459 -2.21 -5.23 -0.94
CA ARG A 459 -2.65 -5.44 -2.34
C ARG A 459 -4.15 -5.56 -2.46
N ALA A 460 -4.82 -6.22 -1.51
CA ALA A 460 -6.27 -6.26 -1.46
C ALA A 460 -6.88 -4.89 -1.14
N ALA A 461 -6.32 -4.20 -0.13
CA ALA A 461 -6.77 -2.89 0.34
C ALA A 461 -6.63 -1.80 -0.73
N GLU A 462 -5.40 -1.46 -1.13
CA GLU A 462 -5.08 -0.29 -1.99
C GLU A 462 -5.68 -0.41 -3.40
N ASN A 463 -5.99 -1.63 -3.83
CA ASN A 463 -6.59 -1.90 -5.13
C ASN A 463 -8.06 -2.22 -5.07
N ARG A 464 -8.62 -2.46 -3.88
CA ARG A 464 -9.99 -2.96 -3.71
C ARG A 464 -10.24 -4.18 -4.59
N MET A 465 -9.48 -5.26 -4.35
CA MET A 465 -9.64 -6.56 -5.02
C MET A 465 -9.59 -7.68 -4.00
N ASN A 466 -10.29 -8.78 -4.27
CA ASN A 466 -10.15 -9.99 -3.46
C ASN A 466 -8.86 -10.71 -3.88
N VAL A 467 -8.01 -11.07 -2.92
CA VAL A 467 -6.72 -11.72 -3.20
C VAL A 467 -6.71 -13.11 -2.56
N ILE A 468 -6.44 -14.14 -3.36
CA ILE A 468 -6.37 -15.54 -2.90
C ILE A 468 -4.95 -16.04 -3.13
N VAL A 469 -4.21 -16.23 -2.06
CA VAL A 469 -2.80 -16.61 -2.10
C VAL A 469 -2.64 -18.07 -1.73
N ALA A 470 -1.98 -18.82 -2.60
CA ALA A 470 -1.62 -20.20 -2.34
C ALA A 470 -0.09 -20.36 -2.39
N SER A 471 0.48 -20.83 -1.29
CA SER A 471 1.90 -21.15 -1.15
C SER A 471 2.05 -22.47 -0.41
N LYS A 472 3.24 -23.07 -0.48
CA LYS A 472 3.54 -24.28 0.30
C LYS A 472 3.58 -23.99 1.81
N SER A 473 4.03 -22.80 2.23
CA SER A 473 4.22 -22.45 3.64
C SER A 473 3.02 -21.77 4.29
N ASP A 474 2.50 -20.72 3.65
CA ASP A 474 1.44 -19.88 4.19
C ASP A 474 0.46 -19.51 3.08
N SER A 475 -0.78 -19.96 3.20
CA SER A 475 -1.86 -19.62 2.27
C SER A 475 -2.87 -18.72 2.96
N GLY A 476 -3.55 -17.86 2.20
CA GLY A 476 -4.47 -16.91 2.78
C GLY A 476 -5.47 -16.35 1.77
N ILE A 477 -6.66 -16.05 2.27
CA ILE A 477 -7.71 -15.36 1.50
C ILE A 477 -7.92 -13.99 2.14
N TYR A 478 -7.82 -12.94 1.32
CA TYR A 478 -7.96 -11.54 1.69
C TYR A 478 -9.21 -11.00 0.99
N ALA A 479 -10.33 -11.07 1.69
CA ALA A 479 -11.64 -10.70 1.18
C ALA A 479 -11.94 -9.23 1.49
N ILE A 480 -12.22 -8.44 0.47
CA ILE A 480 -12.70 -7.07 0.67
C ILE A 480 -14.21 -7.08 0.92
N THR A 481 -14.72 -6.10 1.66
CA THR A 481 -16.16 -5.94 1.94
C THR A 481 -16.70 -4.67 1.29
N GLU A 482 -18.02 -4.52 1.19
CA GLU A 482 -18.64 -3.30 0.63
C GLU A 482 -18.39 -2.04 1.48
N ASP A 483 -18.15 -2.22 2.80
CA ASP A 483 -17.88 -1.14 3.74
C ASP A 483 -16.47 -0.58 3.51
N PHE A 484 -16.40 0.63 2.97
CA PHE A 484 -15.12 1.26 2.58
C PHE A 484 -15.21 2.79 2.54
N THR A 485 -16.27 3.32 1.93
CA THR A 485 -16.40 4.76 1.72
C THR A 485 -16.75 5.49 3.00
N LEU A 486 -15.82 6.31 3.49
CA LEU A 486 -16.13 7.30 4.51
C LEU A 486 -17.30 8.18 4.03
N TRP A 487 -18.12 8.68 4.95
CA TRP A 487 -19.35 9.43 4.64
C TRP A 487 -20.53 8.58 4.13
N THR A 488 -20.40 7.25 4.17
CA THR A 488 -21.52 6.32 3.94
C THR A 488 -21.82 5.51 5.20
N GLU A 489 -22.98 4.85 5.21
CA GLU A 489 -23.36 3.96 6.31
C GLU A 489 -22.60 2.64 6.20
N TRP A 490 -21.97 2.24 7.30
CA TRP A 490 -21.32 0.94 7.41
C TRP A 490 -22.37 -0.10 7.76
N LYS A 491 -22.54 -1.11 6.90
CA LYS A 491 -23.65 -2.06 6.98
C LYS A 491 -23.27 -3.39 7.62
N ASN A 492 -22.07 -3.89 7.33
CA ASN A 492 -21.64 -5.23 7.74
C ASN A 492 -20.92 -5.21 9.08
N ARG A 493 -20.33 -4.07 9.45
CA ARG A 493 -19.67 -3.88 10.75
C ARG A 493 -19.79 -2.44 11.24
N PRO A 494 -19.72 -2.19 12.56
CA PRO A 494 -19.45 -0.85 13.03
C PRO A 494 -18.07 -0.38 12.56
N PHE A 495 -17.92 0.93 12.38
CA PHE A 495 -16.60 1.52 12.15
C PHE A 495 -15.72 1.32 13.40
N ASP A 496 -14.54 0.74 13.20
CA ASP A 496 -13.60 0.35 14.26
C ASP A 496 -12.25 1.10 14.16
N GLY A 497 -12.21 2.13 13.31
CA GLY A 497 -11.00 2.90 13.00
C GLY A 497 -10.20 2.38 11.79
N ASN A 498 -10.46 1.16 11.31
CA ASN A 498 -9.86 0.68 10.06
C ASN A 498 -10.76 1.04 8.88
N ILE A 499 -10.20 1.58 7.80
CA ILE A 499 -10.94 2.00 6.62
C ILE A 499 -10.92 0.90 5.55
N ASN A 500 -9.72 0.39 5.22
CA ASN A 500 -9.51 -0.42 4.03
C ASN A 500 -8.98 -1.83 4.34
N TYR A 501 -9.27 -2.34 5.54
CA TYR A 501 -8.73 -3.60 6.01
C TYR A 501 -9.56 -4.79 5.51
N PRO A 502 -9.00 -5.73 4.72
CA PRO A 502 -9.73 -6.90 4.25
C PRO A 502 -10.00 -7.88 5.40
N VAL A 503 -11.05 -8.69 5.27
CA VAL A 503 -11.27 -9.87 6.12
C VAL A 503 -10.28 -10.94 5.68
N ILE A 504 -9.51 -11.46 6.63
CA ILE A 504 -8.39 -12.38 6.34
C ILE A 504 -8.67 -13.75 6.93
N THR A 505 -8.57 -14.76 6.09
CA THR A 505 -8.63 -16.17 6.49
C THR A 505 -7.30 -16.82 6.13
N MET A 506 -6.44 -16.98 7.14
CA MET A 506 -5.15 -17.65 7.01
C MET A 506 -5.29 -19.16 7.18
N SER A 507 -4.49 -19.91 6.44
CA SER A 507 -4.43 -21.35 6.57
C SER A 507 -3.92 -21.80 7.95
N GLN A 508 -4.34 -23.00 8.36
CA GLN A 508 -3.97 -23.60 9.66
C GLN A 508 -3.10 -24.86 9.48
N GLY A 509 -2.40 -24.96 8.34
CA GLY A 509 -1.63 -26.11 7.90
C GLY A 509 -2.12 -26.69 6.57
N ASP A 510 -1.61 -27.86 6.22
CA ASP A 510 -1.94 -28.58 4.97
C ASP A 510 -3.46 -28.73 4.79
N GLY A 511 -3.94 -28.49 3.58
CA GLY A 511 -5.35 -28.62 3.22
C GLY A 511 -5.89 -27.43 2.43
N LEU A 512 -7.21 -27.37 2.36
CA LEU A 512 -7.93 -26.28 1.72
C LEU A 512 -8.45 -25.29 2.77
N THR A 513 -7.99 -24.05 2.70
CA THR A 513 -8.57 -22.94 3.45
C THR A 513 -9.69 -22.34 2.63
N VAL A 514 -10.90 -22.24 3.18
CA VAL A 514 -12.08 -21.74 2.47
C VAL A 514 -12.61 -20.48 3.14
N ALA A 515 -12.95 -19.47 2.34
CA ALA A 515 -13.58 -18.25 2.82
C ALA A 515 -14.54 -17.69 1.77
N GLU A 516 -15.51 -16.91 2.23
CA GLU A 516 -16.35 -16.09 1.36
C GLU A 516 -15.56 -14.86 0.87
N ILE A 517 -15.71 -14.54 -0.42
CA ILE A 517 -15.17 -13.33 -1.04
C ILE A 517 -16.28 -12.57 -1.75
N HIS A 518 -16.07 -11.26 -2.00
CA HIS A 518 -17.10 -10.38 -2.54
C HIS A 518 -16.59 -9.64 -3.80
N PRO A 519 -16.63 -10.26 -5.00
CA PRO A 519 -16.19 -9.62 -6.23
C PRO A 519 -16.83 -8.24 -6.47
N ALA A 520 -18.15 -8.14 -6.28
CA ALA A 520 -18.90 -6.90 -6.49
C ALA A 520 -18.39 -5.71 -5.64
N ALA A 521 -17.83 -5.98 -4.45
CA ALA A 521 -17.27 -4.95 -3.58
C ALA A 521 -16.05 -4.23 -4.21
N SER A 522 -15.40 -4.86 -5.20
CA SER A 522 -14.24 -4.31 -5.91
C SER A 522 -14.59 -3.08 -6.75
N VAL A 523 -15.85 -2.91 -7.14
CA VAL A 523 -16.29 -1.77 -7.98
C VAL A 523 -16.16 -0.45 -7.24
N ASN A 524 -16.32 -0.45 -5.92
CA ASN A 524 -16.17 0.74 -5.11
C ASN A 524 -14.69 1.04 -4.80
N LYS A 525 -14.13 2.04 -5.49
CA LYS A 525 -12.78 2.58 -5.26
C LYS A 525 -12.77 3.91 -4.48
N MET A 526 -13.93 4.40 -4.06
CA MET A 526 -14.06 5.69 -3.36
C MET A 526 -13.83 5.52 -1.85
N VAL A 527 -12.67 5.97 -1.35
CA VAL A 527 -12.37 5.93 0.10
C VAL A 527 -13.04 7.08 0.85
N SER A 528 -13.15 8.25 0.21
CA SER A 528 -13.73 9.46 0.81
C SER A 528 -14.30 10.37 -0.28
N GLN A 529 -14.96 11.45 0.12
CA GLN A 529 -15.52 12.41 -0.83
C GLN A 529 -14.43 12.93 -1.78
N LYS A 530 -14.60 12.68 -3.10
CA LYS A 530 -13.65 13.02 -4.18
C LYS A 530 -12.26 12.39 -4.05
N THR A 531 -12.13 11.30 -3.31
CA THR A 531 -10.87 10.57 -3.14
C THR A 531 -11.07 9.12 -3.57
N ASP A 532 -10.44 8.74 -4.67
CA ASP A 532 -10.46 7.41 -5.26
C ASP A 532 -9.06 6.78 -5.11
N VAL A 533 -8.96 5.51 -4.71
CA VAL A 533 -7.66 4.83 -4.51
C VAL A 533 -7.01 4.36 -5.83
N LEU A 534 -7.76 4.41 -6.93
CA LEU A 534 -7.33 4.05 -8.28
C LEU A 534 -7.36 5.23 -9.25
N ASN A 535 -8.29 6.16 -9.14
CA ASN A 535 -8.47 7.26 -10.11
C ASN A 535 -8.15 8.64 -9.55
N GLY A 536 -8.17 9.67 -10.41
CA GLY A 536 -8.08 11.07 -9.98
C GLY A 536 -6.72 11.51 -9.44
N ARG A 537 -5.66 10.76 -9.74
CA ARG A 537 -4.26 11.11 -9.41
C ARG A 537 -3.60 11.95 -10.50
N PRO A 538 -2.55 12.73 -10.18
CA PRO A 538 -1.77 13.44 -11.21
C PRO A 538 -0.90 12.42 -11.98
N TRP A 539 -1.46 11.84 -13.05
CA TRP A 539 -0.88 10.71 -13.78
C TRP A 539 0.54 10.95 -14.31
N HIS A 540 0.85 12.18 -14.73
CA HIS A 540 2.19 12.53 -15.22
C HIS A 540 3.26 12.50 -14.14
N ILE A 541 2.88 12.55 -12.85
CA ILE A 541 3.84 12.45 -11.72
C ILE A 541 4.28 11.00 -11.50
N ALA A 542 3.57 10.01 -12.07
CA ALA A 542 3.98 8.62 -12.06
C ALA A 542 5.06 8.28 -13.11
N GLU A 543 5.56 9.28 -13.86
CA GLU A 543 6.65 9.12 -14.84
C GLU A 543 7.83 8.27 -14.32
N PRO A 544 8.34 8.46 -13.08
CA PRO A 544 9.43 7.65 -12.53
C PRO A 544 9.17 6.13 -12.52
N ILE A 545 7.91 5.72 -12.48
CA ILE A 545 7.51 4.31 -12.43
C ILE A 545 7.56 3.69 -13.83
N VAL A 546 7.25 4.47 -14.86
CA VAL A 546 7.01 3.99 -16.23
C VAL A 546 8.17 4.25 -17.19
N SER A 547 9.20 4.98 -16.74
CA SER A 547 10.45 5.17 -17.45
C SER A 547 11.57 4.28 -16.91
N GLU A 548 12.52 3.93 -17.77
CA GLU A 548 13.81 3.39 -17.34
C GLU A 548 14.58 4.51 -16.63
N GLN A 549 15.13 4.21 -15.44
CA GLN A 549 15.88 5.16 -14.61
C GLN A 549 17.35 4.84 -14.52
#